data_AF-A0A817XEK2-F1
#
_entry.id   AF-A0A817XEK2-F1
#
_cell.length_a   1.000
_cell.length_b   1.000
_cell.length_c   1.000
_cell.angle_alpha   90.00
_cell.angle_beta   90.00
_cell.angle_gamma   90.00
#
_symmetry.space_group_name_H-M   'P 1'
#
loop_
_entity.id
_entity.type
_entity.pdbx_description
1 polymer ?
#
loop_
_entity_poly.entity_id
_entity_poly.type
_entity_poly.pdbx_seq_one_letter_code
_entity_poly.pdbx_strand_id
1 'polypeptide(L)'
;MFEENIDEKRVITDTNILQEELICRICYYILWKPRICASCQNLMCQKCILKCLSPNQNLCPFCRLKFKEKFVASSRILSLLSNLRIRCCNSSNGCTKILPYDLLEQHESFECKYISKKCHRCEQLVLIENINQHENICKPILIKCSICKALVESQFIHSHKDECLQERSNEMIEHQPSILSMNRFRQENYFFLLWTLFKLILFKPSMIHLVILKFFIFDIHCFSNVATSLLCFIVIYVWFSSIQRYLILFIFSELSKYVICFVLTSITDTYFILFFMLLSFIWSLMNLQLSMHSFQLNKNLGKDFLYILLDLFISKLWLLMMRFYFEILPSYVITISWSLMVTFTIGSLF
;
A
#
# COMPACT_ATOMS: atom_id res chain seq x y z
N MET A 1 -16.76 26.48 -0.30
CA MET A 1 -16.06 26.54 1.01
C MET A 1 -17.00 27.22 1.95
N PHE A 2 -17.41 26.55 3.03
CA PHE A 2 -18.37 27.09 3.99
C PHE A 2 -17.75 28.19 4.85
N GLU A 3 -18.50 29.27 5.09
CA GLU A 3 -18.08 30.36 5.96
C GLU A 3 -18.60 30.12 7.38
N GLU A 4 -17.72 29.65 8.27
CA GLU A 4 -18.09 29.31 9.65
C GLU A 4 -18.35 30.51 10.57
N ASN A 5 -18.06 31.73 10.10
CA ASN A 5 -18.34 32.97 10.82
C ASN A 5 -19.70 33.52 10.36
N ILE A 6 -20.76 33.13 11.06
CA ILE A 6 -22.11 33.60 10.73
C ILE A 6 -22.34 34.97 11.37
N ASP A 7 -22.32 36.03 10.55
CA ASP A 7 -22.66 37.41 10.95
C ASP A 7 -24.14 37.52 11.34
N GLU A 8 -24.40 38.26 12.41
CA GLU A 8 -25.75 38.57 12.90
C GLU A 8 -26.64 39.19 11.82
N LYS A 9 -26.07 40.00 10.92
CA LYS A 9 -26.78 40.62 9.78
C LYS A 9 -27.40 39.61 8.82
N ARG A 10 -26.94 38.36 8.85
CA ARG A 10 -27.48 37.27 8.03
C ARG A 10 -28.71 36.64 8.65
N VAL A 11 -29.00 36.88 9.93
CA VAL A 11 -30.17 36.35 10.62
C VAL A 11 -31.39 37.21 10.32
N ILE A 12 -32.50 36.55 9.98
CA ILE A 12 -33.76 37.20 9.59
C ILE A 12 -34.78 37.18 10.73
N THR A 13 -34.65 36.23 11.66
CA THR A 13 -35.43 36.20 12.91
C THR A 13 -35.22 37.50 13.67
N ASP A 14 -36.27 38.02 14.34
CA ASP A 14 -36.24 39.28 15.09
C ASP A 14 -34.96 39.41 15.92
N THR A 15 -34.07 40.30 15.48
CA THR A 15 -32.72 40.50 16.05
C THR A 15 -32.79 41.03 17.48
N ASN A 16 -33.90 41.68 17.86
CA ASN A 16 -34.18 42.09 19.24
C ASN A 16 -34.30 40.90 20.22
N ILE A 17 -34.38 39.66 19.72
CA ILE A 17 -34.46 38.42 20.49
C ILE A 17 -33.16 37.60 20.34
N LEU A 18 -32.16 38.09 19.60
CA LEU A 18 -30.90 37.37 19.44
C LEU A 18 -30.15 37.40 20.78
N GLN A 19 -30.24 36.29 21.50
CA GLN A 19 -29.69 36.18 22.84
C GLN A 19 -28.17 36.27 22.77
N GLU A 20 -27.56 37.11 23.62
CA GLU A 20 -26.10 37.22 23.74
C GLU A 20 -25.41 35.87 23.98
N GLU A 21 -26.16 34.90 24.53
CA GLU A 21 -25.75 33.51 24.75
C GLU A 21 -25.42 32.76 23.44
N LEU A 22 -25.94 33.21 22.29
CA LEU A 22 -25.71 32.62 20.98
C LEU A 22 -24.47 33.18 20.27
N ILE A 23 -23.82 34.20 20.84
CA ILE A 23 -22.65 34.85 20.26
C ILE A 23 -21.38 34.29 20.91
N CYS A 24 -20.42 33.89 20.08
CA CYS A 24 -19.13 33.46 20.56
C CYS A 24 -18.31 34.66 21.06
N ARG A 25 -17.91 34.64 22.33
CA ARG A 25 -17.07 35.70 22.94
C ARG A 25 -15.61 35.75 22.44
N ILE A 26 -15.22 34.85 21.53
CA ILE A 26 -13.86 34.82 20.95
C ILE A 26 -13.87 35.47 19.55
N CYS A 27 -14.79 35.06 18.68
CA CYS A 27 -14.87 35.58 17.31
C CYS A 27 -15.97 36.62 17.09
N TYR A 28 -16.88 36.82 18.06
CA TYR A 28 -18.01 37.75 17.99
C TYR A 28 -19.04 37.44 16.88
N TYR A 29 -19.05 36.20 16.38
CA TYR A 29 -20.08 35.69 15.46
C TYR A 29 -21.02 34.72 16.19
N ILE A 30 -22.13 34.36 15.54
CA ILE A 30 -23.03 33.32 16.05
C ILE A 30 -22.25 32.02 16.22
N LEU A 31 -22.50 31.32 17.33
CA LEU A 31 -21.83 30.08 17.69
C LEU A 31 -21.94 29.04 16.58
N TRP A 32 -20.80 28.64 16.01
CA TRP A 32 -20.70 27.53 15.06
C TRP A 32 -20.13 26.28 15.74
N LYS A 33 -20.88 25.18 15.69
CA LYS A 33 -20.57 23.91 16.36
C LYS A 33 -20.10 24.16 17.81
N PRO A 34 -20.98 24.70 18.69
CA PRO A 34 -20.61 25.20 20.00
C PRO A 34 -19.99 24.11 20.88
N ARG A 35 -18.95 24.49 21.64
CA ARG A 35 -18.27 23.68 22.65
C ARG A 35 -18.38 24.39 23.99
N ILE A 36 -18.61 23.63 25.05
CA ILE A 36 -18.78 24.14 26.41
C ILE A 36 -17.65 23.67 27.32
N CYS A 37 -17.05 24.60 28.06
CA CYS A 37 -16.06 24.26 29.08
C CYS A 37 -16.75 23.67 30.32
N ALA A 38 -16.36 22.48 30.77
CA ALA A 38 -16.93 21.84 31.96
C ALA A 38 -16.71 22.64 33.25
N SER A 39 -15.62 23.42 33.34
CA SER A 39 -15.27 24.17 34.55
C SER A 39 -16.03 25.48 34.68
N CYS A 40 -16.09 26.30 33.62
CA CYS A 40 -16.70 27.63 33.67
C CYS A 40 -18.00 27.76 32.87
N GLN A 41 -18.41 26.70 32.17
CA GLN A 41 -19.65 26.63 31.38
C GLN A 41 -19.78 27.67 30.26
N ASN A 42 -18.71 28.39 29.92
CA ASN A 42 -18.70 29.30 28.78
C ASN A 42 -18.74 28.52 27.46
N LEU A 43 -19.50 29.06 26.50
CA LEU A 43 -19.68 28.55 25.14
C LEU A 43 -18.73 29.24 24.17
N MET A 44 -18.25 28.49 23.18
CA MET A 44 -17.40 29.00 22.10
C MET A 44 -17.48 28.11 20.86
N CYS A 45 -17.16 28.65 19.69
CA CYS A 45 -17.13 27.84 18.46
C CYS A 45 -16.04 26.77 18.53
N GLN A 46 -16.26 25.62 17.88
CA GLN A 46 -15.26 24.56 17.77
C GLN A 46 -13.91 25.07 17.24
N LYS A 47 -13.91 25.86 16.16
CA LYS A 47 -12.66 26.46 15.64
C LYS A 47 -11.99 27.41 16.63
N CYS A 48 -12.78 28.16 17.38
CA CYS A 48 -12.23 29.14 18.32
C CYS A 48 -11.50 28.46 19.47
N ILE A 49 -12.09 27.43 20.08
CA ILE A 49 -11.39 26.69 21.13
C ILE A 49 -10.16 25.96 20.59
N LEU A 50 -10.25 25.32 19.42
CA LEU A 50 -9.10 24.63 18.83
C LEU A 50 -7.91 25.57 18.56
N LYS A 51 -8.16 26.83 18.23
CA LYS A 51 -7.10 27.86 18.10
C LYS A 51 -6.51 28.27 19.45
N CYS A 52 -7.31 28.28 20.52
CA CYS A 52 -6.86 28.68 21.85
C CYS A 52 -6.13 27.56 22.60
N LEU A 53 -6.40 26.30 22.27
CA LEU A 53 -5.72 25.16 22.88
C LEU A 53 -4.29 25.04 22.35
N SER A 54 -3.31 25.42 23.18
CA SER A 54 -1.91 25.16 22.90
C SER A 54 -1.56 23.69 23.19
N PRO A 55 -0.59 23.09 22.46
CA PRO A 55 -0.23 21.68 22.63
C PRO A 55 0.15 21.30 24.08
N ASN A 56 0.69 22.26 24.83
CA ASN A 56 1.35 21.98 26.10
C ASN A 56 0.47 22.25 27.33
N GLN A 57 -0.59 23.06 27.22
CA GLN A 57 -1.32 23.52 28.41
C GLN A 57 -2.84 23.32 28.33
N ASN A 58 -3.44 23.21 27.13
CA ASN A 58 -4.88 22.96 26.93
C ASN A 58 -5.78 23.77 27.89
N LEU A 59 -5.56 25.08 28.02
CA LEU A 59 -6.29 25.93 28.96
C LEU A 59 -7.51 26.59 28.31
N CYS A 60 -8.60 26.73 29.07
CA CYS A 60 -9.77 27.46 28.65
C CYS A 60 -9.46 28.98 28.59
N PRO A 61 -9.81 29.68 27.50
CA PRO A 61 -9.52 31.12 27.36
C PRO A 61 -10.27 32.00 28.38
N PHE A 62 -11.36 31.50 28.98
CA PHE A 62 -12.18 32.28 29.92
C PHE A 62 -11.77 32.10 31.39
N CYS A 63 -11.54 30.86 31.84
CA CYS A 63 -11.21 30.59 33.25
C CYS A 63 -9.75 30.20 33.50
N ARG A 64 -8.95 30.01 32.43
CA ARG A 64 -7.54 29.58 32.50
C ARG A 64 -7.30 28.24 33.20
N LEU A 65 -8.35 27.43 33.37
CA LEU A 65 -8.25 26.04 33.86
C LEU A 65 -8.11 25.07 32.68
N LYS A 66 -7.62 23.85 32.93
CA LYS A 66 -7.54 22.78 31.91
C LYS A 66 -8.92 22.57 31.27
N PHE A 67 -8.99 22.77 29.96
CA PHE A 67 -10.20 22.61 29.19
C PHE A 67 -10.61 21.14 29.19
N LYS A 68 -11.80 20.89 29.73
CA LYS A 68 -12.53 19.64 29.56
C LYS A 68 -13.84 19.99 28.89
N GLU A 69 -14.16 19.30 27.82
CA GLU A 69 -15.44 19.48 27.16
C GLU A 69 -16.53 18.80 27.99
N LYS A 70 -17.64 19.50 28.24
CA LYS A 70 -18.84 18.90 28.81
C LYS A 70 -19.69 18.39 27.65
N PHE A 71 -19.84 17.07 27.53
CA PHE A 71 -20.89 16.50 26.69
C PHE A 71 -22.23 17.02 27.22
N VAL A 72 -23.08 17.51 26.33
CA VAL A 72 -24.27 18.34 26.60
C VAL A 72 -23.92 19.83 26.56
N ALA A 73 -23.78 20.35 25.33
CA ALA A 73 -24.41 21.64 25.06
C ALA A 73 -25.85 21.51 25.58
N SER A 74 -26.26 22.37 26.52
CA SER A 74 -27.62 22.34 27.05
C SER A 74 -28.58 22.28 25.87
N SER A 75 -29.49 21.31 25.86
CA SER A 75 -30.48 21.09 24.79
C SER A 75 -31.14 22.39 24.33
N ARG A 76 -31.28 23.34 25.26
CA ARG A 76 -31.70 24.72 25.03
C ARG A 76 -30.87 25.47 24.00
N ILE A 77 -29.54 25.54 24.10
CA ILE A 77 -28.70 26.35 23.19
C ILE A 77 -28.77 25.82 21.77
N LEU A 78 -28.71 24.50 21.61
CA LEU A 78 -28.85 23.87 20.30
C LEU A 78 -30.25 24.12 19.72
N SER A 79 -31.30 24.06 20.55
CA SER A 79 -32.67 24.38 20.12
C SER A 79 -32.83 25.85 19.70
N LEU A 80 -32.17 26.78 20.41
CA LEU A 80 -32.17 28.19 20.04
C LEU A 80 -31.44 28.42 18.70
N LEU A 81 -30.29 27.78 18.50
CA LEU A 81 -29.56 27.84 17.23
C LEU A 81 -30.38 27.25 16.08
N SER A 82 -31.02 26.09 16.27
CA SER A 82 -31.82 25.45 15.22
C SER A 82 -33.02 26.29 14.77
N ASN A 83 -33.53 27.16 15.66
CA ASN A 83 -34.65 28.05 15.36
C ASN A 83 -34.24 29.28 14.51
N LEU A 84 -32.94 29.56 14.38
CA LEU A 84 -32.46 30.69 13.59
C LEU A 84 -32.77 30.51 12.10
N ARG A 85 -33.26 31.56 11.47
CA ARG A 85 -33.40 31.66 10.01
C ARG A 85 -32.27 32.51 9.45
N ILE A 86 -31.39 31.90 8.68
CA ILE A 86 -30.12 32.47 8.24
C ILE A 86 -30.08 32.57 6.73
N ARG A 87 -29.73 33.76 6.22
CA ARG A 87 -29.47 34.01 4.80
C ARG A 87 -28.13 33.42 4.38
N CYS A 88 -28.10 32.82 3.19
CA CYS A 88 -26.86 32.34 2.59
C CYS A 88 -25.80 33.46 2.48
N CYS A 89 -24.53 33.13 2.73
CA CYS A 89 -23.39 34.05 2.56
C CYS A 89 -23.28 34.60 1.13
N ASN A 90 -23.69 33.81 0.14
CA ASN A 90 -23.70 34.20 -1.28
C ASN A 90 -24.95 34.98 -1.69
N SER A 91 -25.65 35.62 -0.74
CA SER A 91 -26.84 36.43 -1.06
C SER A 91 -26.52 37.68 -1.88
N SER A 92 -25.34 38.27 -1.68
CA SER A 92 -24.81 39.34 -2.53
C SER A 92 -24.61 38.88 -3.99
N ASN A 93 -24.36 37.59 -4.22
CA ASN A 93 -24.20 37.00 -5.54
C ASN A 93 -25.53 36.55 -6.17
N GLY A 94 -26.66 36.71 -5.46
CA GLY A 94 -28.00 36.34 -5.96
C GLY A 94 -28.66 35.16 -5.24
N CYS A 95 -28.01 34.52 -4.25
CA CYS A 95 -28.67 33.45 -3.51
C CYS A 95 -29.79 33.98 -2.61
N THR A 96 -31.04 33.64 -2.92
CA THR A 96 -32.22 34.05 -2.14
C THR A 96 -32.60 33.07 -1.02
N LYS A 97 -31.84 31.97 -0.84
CA LYS A 97 -32.18 30.94 0.14
C LYS A 97 -32.03 31.45 1.58
N ILE A 98 -33.04 31.15 2.38
CA ILE A 98 -33.09 31.33 3.83
C ILE A 98 -33.20 29.95 4.46
N LEU A 99 -32.26 29.59 5.33
CA LEU A 99 -32.07 28.22 5.79
C LEU A 99 -32.06 28.17 7.32
N PRO A 100 -32.49 27.06 7.93
CA PRO A 100 -32.21 26.79 9.34
C PRO A 100 -30.72 26.57 9.54
N TYR A 101 -30.25 26.80 10.77
CA TYR A 101 -28.84 26.67 11.15
C TYR A 101 -28.23 25.31 10.75
N ASP A 102 -28.95 24.21 10.95
CA ASP A 102 -28.44 22.86 10.69
C ASP A 102 -28.24 22.54 9.19
N LEU A 103 -28.97 23.21 8.30
CA LEU A 103 -28.86 23.00 6.85
C LEU A 103 -27.91 23.97 6.16
N LEU A 104 -27.37 24.95 6.89
CA LEU A 104 -26.56 26.02 6.33
C LEU A 104 -25.26 25.49 5.70
N GLU A 105 -24.54 24.62 6.43
CA GLU A 105 -23.27 24.03 5.97
C GLU A 105 -23.44 23.18 4.72
N GLN A 106 -24.51 22.36 4.68
CA GLN A 106 -24.82 21.53 3.53
C GLN A 106 -25.07 22.38 2.29
N HIS A 107 -25.90 23.41 2.43
CA HIS A 107 -26.22 24.29 1.31
C HIS A 107 -24.98 25.03 0.78
N GLU A 108 -24.26 25.72 1.66
CA GLU A 108 -23.14 26.59 1.28
C GLU A 108 -21.87 25.82 0.87
N SER A 109 -21.78 24.53 1.22
CA SER A 109 -20.68 23.68 0.78
C SER A 109 -20.98 22.99 -0.55
N PHE A 110 -22.21 22.51 -0.75
CA PHE A 110 -22.50 21.52 -1.79
C PHE A 110 -23.64 21.89 -2.75
N GLU A 111 -24.60 22.72 -2.34
CA GLU A 111 -25.81 22.95 -3.14
C GLU A 111 -25.92 24.37 -3.71
N CYS A 112 -25.20 25.33 -3.15
CA CYS A 112 -25.33 26.73 -3.53
C CYS A 112 -24.69 26.98 -4.90
N LYS A 113 -25.54 27.30 -5.90
CA LYS A 113 -25.12 27.60 -7.27
C LYS A 113 -24.39 28.96 -7.39
N TYR A 114 -24.51 29.80 -6.38
CA TYR A 114 -23.91 31.13 -6.30
C TYR A 114 -22.52 31.12 -5.61
N ILE A 115 -21.94 29.95 -5.40
CA ILE A 115 -20.54 29.81 -4.99
C ILE A 115 -19.66 30.15 -6.19
N SER A 116 -18.63 30.97 -5.98
CA SER A 116 -17.59 31.22 -6.98
C SER A 116 -16.57 30.08 -6.99
N LYS A 117 -16.27 29.57 -8.19
CA LYS A 117 -15.22 28.56 -8.43
C LYS A 117 -14.20 29.11 -9.44
N LYS A 118 -12.93 28.72 -9.28
CA LYS A 118 -11.88 29.07 -10.24
C LYS A 118 -12.10 28.29 -11.54
N CYS A 119 -12.18 28.98 -12.67
CA CYS A 119 -12.22 28.37 -14.00
C CYS A 119 -10.88 27.65 -14.27
N HIS A 120 -10.95 26.43 -14.79
CA HIS A 120 -9.77 25.61 -15.09
C HIS A 120 -9.00 26.09 -16.32
N ARG A 121 -9.64 26.85 -17.23
CA ARG A 121 -9.04 27.35 -18.48
C ARG A 121 -8.41 28.73 -18.35
N CYS A 122 -9.12 29.67 -17.70
CA CYS A 122 -8.70 31.07 -17.59
C CYS A 122 -8.37 31.53 -16.17
N GLU A 123 -8.48 30.64 -15.17
CA GLU A 123 -8.17 30.93 -13.78
C GLU A 123 -9.01 32.03 -13.10
N GLN A 124 -10.03 32.58 -13.78
CA GLN A 124 -10.94 33.56 -13.21
C GLN A 124 -11.94 32.91 -12.25
N LEU A 125 -12.35 33.64 -11.21
CA LEU A 125 -13.43 33.23 -10.31
C LEU A 125 -14.78 33.47 -10.98
N VAL A 126 -15.56 32.41 -11.18
CA VAL A 126 -16.86 32.44 -11.85
C VAL A 126 -17.89 31.73 -10.98
N LEU A 127 -19.11 32.25 -10.91
CA LEU A 127 -20.21 31.58 -10.21
C LEU A 127 -20.51 30.23 -10.85
N ILE A 128 -20.77 29.20 -10.03
CA ILE A 128 -21.12 27.85 -10.53
C ILE A 128 -22.32 27.92 -11.49
N GLU A 129 -23.33 28.75 -11.20
CA GLU A 129 -24.48 28.94 -12.10
C GLU A 129 -24.08 29.39 -13.51
N ASN A 130 -23.04 30.23 -13.61
CA ASN A 130 -22.58 30.82 -14.88
C ASN A 130 -21.40 30.06 -15.50
N ILE A 131 -20.95 28.95 -14.91
CA ILE A 131 -19.73 28.27 -15.38
C ILE A 131 -19.88 27.74 -16.80
N ASN A 132 -21.05 27.17 -17.15
CA ASN A 132 -21.31 26.63 -18.48
C ASN A 132 -21.33 27.74 -19.54
N GLN A 133 -21.93 28.89 -19.20
CA GLN A 133 -21.94 30.06 -20.09
C GLN A 133 -20.54 30.63 -20.26
N HIS A 134 -19.77 30.70 -19.17
CA HIS A 134 -18.38 31.13 -19.20
C HIS A 134 -17.53 30.19 -20.06
N GLU A 135 -17.65 28.87 -19.92
CA GLU A 135 -16.85 27.89 -20.69
C GLU A 135 -17.00 28.05 -22.21
N ASN A 136 -18.17 28.47 -22.69
CA ASN A 136 -18.43 28.74 -24.11
C ASN A 136 -17.67 29.96 -24.66
N ILE A 137 -17.39 30.95 -23.82
CA ILE A 137 -16.68 32.20 -24.19
C ILE A 137 -15.28 32.30 -23.58
N CYS A 138 -14.88 31.30 -22.81
CA CYS A 138 -13.65 31.30 -22.03
C CYS A 138 -12.44 31.10 -22.95
N LYS A 139 -11.52 32.07 -22.92
CA LYS A 139 -10.23 31.97 -23.60
C LYS A 139 -9.21 31.29 -22.67
N PRO A 140 -8.58 30.17 -23.09
CA PRO A 140 -7.59 29.49 -22.26
C PRO A 140 -6.34 30.37 -22.09
N ILE A 141 -5.70 30.27 -20.93
CA ILE A 141 -4.39 30.88 -20.69
C ILE A 141 -3.33 30.01 -21.38
N LEU A 142 -2.54 30.61 -22.27
CA LEU A 142 -1.39 29.95 -22.89
C LEU A 142 -0.11 30.28 -22.12
N ILE A 143 0.65 29.25 -21.76
CA ILE A 143 1.93 29.33 -21.05
C ILE A 143 3.02 28.76 -21.95
N LYS A 144 4.18 29.40 -21.95
CA LYS A 144 5.34 28.93 -22.70
C LYS A 144 6.00 27.75 -21.98
N CYS A 145 6.15 26.61 -22.67
CA CYS A 145 6.89 25.47 -22.16
C CYS A 145 8.37 25.80 -21.97
N SER A 146 8.95 25.41 -20.83
CA SER A 146 10.37 25.64 -20.53
C SER A 146 11.32 24.73 -21.32
N ILE A 147 10.83 23.63 -21.89
CA ILE A 147 11.63 22.60 -22.56
C ILE A 147 11.65 22.84 -24.08
N CYS A 148 10.49 22.80 -24.72
CA CYS A 148 10.35 22.95 -26.18
C CYS A 148 9.99 24.37 -26.63
N LYS A 149 9.72 25.30 -25.69
CA LYS A 149 9.29 26.70 -25.97
C LYS A 149 7.93 26.86 -26.66
N ALA A 150 7.18 25.78 -26.87
CA ALA A 150 5.82 25.83 -27.40
C ALA A 150 4.86 26.57 -26.46
N LEU A 151 3.83 27.20 -27.01
CA LEU A 151 2.71 27.75 -26.25
C LEU A 151 1.69 26.63 -25.99
N VAL A 152 1.41 26.37 -24.72
CA VAL A 152 0.54 25.28 -24.29
C VAL A 152 -0.49 25.84 -23.32
N GLU A 153 -1.73 25.35 -23.38
CA GLU A 153 -2.75 25.78 -22.41
C GLU A 153 -2.31 25.43 -20.98
N SER A 154 -2.54 26.36 -20.04
CA SER A 154 -2.16 26.24 -18.63
C SER A 154 -2.61 24.90 -18.03
N GLN A 155 -3.82 24.46 -18.40
CA GLN A 155 -4.39 23.18 -17.95
C GLN A 155 -3.61 21.93 -18.38
N PHE A 156 -2.85 21.99 -19.49
CA PHE A 156 -2.11 20.86 -20.05
C PHE A 156 -0.60 20.98 -19.86
N ILE A 157 -0.10 22.02 -19.18
CA ILE A 157 1.34 22.26 -19.07
C ILE A 157 2.08 21.14 -18.32
N HIS A 158 1.42 20.45 -17.37
CA HIS A 158 2.04 19.36 -16.63
C HIS A 158 2.19 18.10 -17.49
N SER A 159 1.10 17.64 -18.12
CA SER A 159 1.14 16.47 -19.02
C SER A 159 2.08 16.72 -20.20
N HIS A 160 2.03 17.93 -20.78
CA HIS A 160 2.96 18.31 -21.84
C HIS A 160 4.42 18.28 -21.38
N LYS A 161 4.75 18.74 -20.17
CA LYS A 161 6.12 18.67 -19.66
C LYS A 161 6.59 17.22 -19.53
N ASP A 162 5.75 16.32 -19.06
CA ASP A 162 6.08 14.90 -18.90
C ASP A 162 6.37 14.25 -20.27
N GLU A 163 5.49 14.48 -21.25
CA GLU A 163 5.66 13.99 -22.63
C GLU A 163 6.89 14.61 -23.31
N CYS A 164 7.06 15.93 -23.18
CA CYS A 164 8.17 16.67 -23.78
C CYS A 164 9.54 16.25 -23.19
N LEU A 165 9.60 15.89 -21.91
CA LEU A 165 10.79 15.30 -21.31
C LEU A 165 11.08 13.90 -21.85
N GLN A 166 10.05 13.07 -22.02
CA GLN A 166 10.20 11.71 -22.55
C GLN A 166 10.70 11.73 -24.00
N GLU A 167 10.09 12.54 -24.86
CA GLU A 167 10.54 12.71 -26.25
C GLU A 167 12.01 13.12 -26.31
N ARG A 168 12.40 14.13 -25.53
CA ARG A 168 13.79 14.60 -25.46
C ARG A 168 14.75 13.53 -24.94
N SER A 169 14.30 12.68 -24.02
CA SER A 169 15.12 11.56 -23.51
C SER A 169 15.29 10.44 -24.54
N ASN A 170 14.25 10.16 -25.34
CA ASN A 170 14.29 9.14 -26.38
C ASN A 170 15.19 9.56 -27.54
N GLU A 171 15.16 10.83 -27.95
CA GLU A 171 16.09 11.40 -28.93
C GLU A 171 17.56 11.26 -28.50
N MET A 172 17.86 11.38 -27.19
CA MET A 172 19.22 11.18 -26.68
C MET A 172 19.68 9.71 -26.73
N ILE A 173 18.76 8.74 -26.67
CA ILE A 173 19.07 7.31 -26.71
C ILE A 173 19.28 6.82 -28.16
N GLU A 174 18.47 7.29 -29.11
CA GLU A 174 18.62 6.90 -30.53
C GLU A 174 19.93 7.40 -31.15
N HIS A 175 20.50 8.49 -30.64
CA HIS A 175 21.79 9.00 -31.10
C HIS A 175 23.03 8.36 -30.43
N GLN A 176 22.89 7.31 -29.60
CA GLN A 176 24.01 6.53 -29.04
C GLN A 176 24.15 5.13 -29.66
N PRO A 177 24.86 4.95 -30.78
CA PRO A 177 25.04 3.63 -31.43
C PRO A 177 25.91 2.62 -30.66
N SER A 178 26.55 3.00 -29.54
CA SER A 178 27.50 2.14 -28.81
C SER A 178 26.86 1.15 -27.82
N ILE A 179 25.66 1.45 -27.28
CA ILE A 179 25.07 0.63 -26.21
C ILE A 179 24.32 -0.59 -26.78
N LEU A 180 23.65 -0.43 -27.92
CA LEU A 180 22.88 -1.51 -28.56
C LEU A 180 23.78 -2.59 -29.19
N SER A 181 24.98 -2.24 -29.65
CA SER A 181 25.95 -3.18 -30.20
C SER A 181 26.63 -4.03 -29.12
N MET A 182 26.91 -3.47 -27.94
CA MET A 182 27.49 -4.23 -26.82
C MET A 182 26.54 -5.30 -26.24
N ASN A 183 25.23 -5.05 -26.22
CA ASN A 183 24.26 -6.00 -25.66
C ASN A 183 24.05 -7.25 -26.54
N ARG A 184 24.18 -7.11 -27.87
CA ARG A 184 24.02 -8.23 -28.82
C ARG A 184 25.21 -9.21 -28.75
N PHE A 185 26.44 -8.68 -28.63
CA PHE A 185 27.66 -9.48 -28.47
C PHE A 185 27.69 -10.26 -27.14
N ARG A 186 26.96 -9.80 -26.12
CA ARG A 186 26.93 -10.41 -24.78
C ARG A 186 25.95 -11.58 -24.70
N GLN A 187 24.87 -11.58 -25.49
CA GLN A 187 23.89 -12.68 -25.53
C GLN A 187 24.42 -13.94 -26.25
N GLU A 188 25.18 -13.79 -27.33
CA GLU A 188 25.72 -14.93 -28.08
C GLU A 188 26.74 -15.73 -27.26
N ASN A 189 27.53 -15.06 -26.42
CA ASN A 189 28.49 -15.71 -25.53
C ASN A 189 27.82 -16.48 -24.38
N TYR A 190 26.65 -16.03 -23.91
CA TYR A 190 25.93 -16.70 -22.82
C TYR A 190 25.34 -18.04 -23.27
N PHE A 191 24.83 -18.11 -24.50
CA PHE A 191 24.27 -19.34 -25.06
C PHE A 191 25.34 -20.41 -25.29
N PHE A 192 26.53 -19.99 -25.74
CA PHE A 192 27.67 -20.89 -25.93
C PHE A 192 28.20 -21.43 -24.58
N LEU A 193 28.24 -20.58 -23.55
CA LEU A 193 28.63 -20.99 -22.20
C LEU A 193 27.62 -21.99 -21.60
N LEU A 194 26.32 -21.72 -21.73
CA LEU A 194 25.27 -22.62 -21.22
C LEU A 194 25.32 -23.99 -21.90
N TRP A 195 25.56 -24.02 -23.21
CA TRP A 195 25.63 -25.25 -24.00
C TRP A 195 26.86 -26.09 -23.67
N THR A 196 28.02 -25.46 -23.45
CA THR A 196 29.25 -26.17 -23.05
C THR A 196 29.14 -26.75 -21.64
N LEU A 197 28.46 -26.04 -20.73
CA LEU A 197 28.17 -26.51 -19.38
C LEU A 197 27.19 -27.68 -19.36
N PHE A 198 26.15 -27.63 -20.19
CA PHE A 198 25.20 -28.73 -20.34
C PHE A 198 25.89 -30.02 -20.82
N LYS A 199 26.81 -29.92 -21.78
CA LYS A 199 27.63 -31.06 -22.23
C LYS A 199 28.53 -31.63 -21.13
N LEU A 200 29.10 -30.77 -20.29
CA LEU A 200 29.99 -31.17 -19.18
C LEU A 200 29.24 -31.90 -18.07
N ILE A 201 28.02 -31.45 -17.73
CA ILE A 201 27.18 -32.06 -16.70
C ILE A 201 26.71 -33.46 -17.11
N LEU A 202 26.43 -33.69 -18.41
CA LEU A 202 26.00 -34.99 -18.91
C LEU A 202 27.11 -36.06 -18.97
N PHE A 203 28.39 -35.65 -19.10
CA PHE A 203 29.47 -36.61 -19.36
C PHE A 203 30.28 -37.04 -18.13
N LYS A 204 30.36 -36.22 -17.07
CA LYS A 204 31.12 -36.57 -15.84
C LYS A 204 30.47 -35.99 -14.56
N PRO A 205 29.57 -36.72 -13.90
CA PRO A 205 28.82 -36.21 -12.75
C PRO A 205 29.68 -35.92 -11.52
N SER A 206 30.88 -36.50 -11.40
CA SER A 206 31.79 -36.26 -10.27
C SER A 206 32.40 -34.85 -10.26
N MET A 207 32.33 -34.10 -11.36
CA MET A 207 32.93 -32.76 -11.48
C MET A 207 31.91 -31.61 -11.34
N ILE A 208 30.63 -31.94 -11.10
CA ILE A 208 29.52 -30.97 -11.01
C ILE A 208 29.80 -29.90 -9.94
N HIS A 209 30.41 -30.26 -8.82
CA HIS A 209 30.71 -29.30 -7.74
C HIS A 209 31.70 -28.19 -8.15
N LEU A 210 32.70 -28.50 -9.00
CA LEU A 210 33.67 -27.51 -9.49
C LEU A 210 33.06 -26.56 -10.53
N VAL A 211 32.14 -27.08 -11.33
CA VAL A 211 31.40 -26.29 -12.34
C VAL A 211 30.45 -25.31 -11.65
N ILE A 212 29.73 -25.78 -10.62
CA ILE A 212 28.87 -24.94 -9.79
C ILE A 212 29.69 -23.84 -9.09
N LEU A 213 30.86 -24.17 -8.53
CA LEU A 213 31.73 -23.19 -7.87
C LEU A 213 32.20 -22.08 -8.83
N LYS A 214 32.59 -22.43 -10.06
CA LYS A 214 33.00 -21.44 -11.06
C LYS A 214 31.84 -20.55 -11.54
N PHE A 215 30.64 -21.13 -11.67
CA PHE A 215 29.44 -20.36 -12.01
C PHE A 215 29.07 -19.39 -10.88
N PHE A 216 29.20 -19.85 -9.63
CA PHE A 216 28.97 -19.03 -8.43
C PHE A 216 29.91 -17.82 -8.35
N ILE A 217 31.20 -18.01 -8.65
CA ILE A 217 32.20 -16.92 -8.65
C ILE A 217 31.93 -15.92 -9.79
N PHE A 218 31.47 -16.40 -10.96
CA PHE A 218 31.14 -15.54 -12.10
C PHE A 218 29.84 -14.73 -11.87
N ASP A 219 28.82 -15.33 -11.27
CA ASP A 219 27.52 -14.70 -11.02
C ASP A 219 27.54 -13.68 -9.88
N ILE A 220 28.34 -13.90 -8.82
CA ILE A 220 28.53 -12.92 -7.72
C ILE A 220 29.03 -11.57 -8.27
N HIS A 221 29.75 -11.58 -9.38
CA HIS A 221 30.30 -10.35 -9.97
C HIS A 221 29.30 -9.60 -10.88
N CYS A 222 28.18 -10.22 -11.28
CA CYS A 222 27.33 -9.72 -12.37
C CYS A 222 25.88 -9.38 -12.01
N PHE A 223 25.29 -9.88 -10.92
CA PHE A 223 23.84 -9.69 -10.69
C PHE A 223 23.43 -9.35 -9.25
N SER A 224 22.61 -8.30 -9.10
CA SER A 224 22.04 -7.88 -7.83
C SER A 224 20.81 -8.73 -7.42
N ASN A 225 20.96 -9.39 -6.28
CA ASN A 225 20.00 -9.75 -5.23
C ASN A 225 18.78 -10.69 -5.48
N VAL A 226 18.25 -10.91 -6.68
CA VAL A 226 17.07 -11.80 -6.83
C VAL A 226 17.39 -13.12 -7.55
N ALA A 227 18.25 -13.09 -8.58
CA ALA A 227 18.67 -14.31 -9.25
C ALA A 227 19.62 -15.16 -8.39
N THR A 228 20.40 -14.51 -7.51
CA THR A 228 21.36 -15.16 -6.61
C THR A 228 20.68 -16.06 -5.57
N SER A 229 19.51 -15.68 -5.06
CA SER A 229 18.78 -16.49 -4.07
C SER A 229 18.18 -17.76 -4.69
N LEU A 230 17.63 -17.66 -5.91
CA LEU A 230 17.10 -18.82 -6.64
C LEU A 230 18.19 -19.79 -7.07
N LEU A 231 19.34 -19.29 -7.52
CA LEU A 231 20.50 -20.13 -7.87
C LEU A 231 21.09 -20.82 -6.64
N CYS A 232 21.23 -20.12 -5.51
CA CYS A 232 21.62 -20.74 -4.24
C CYS A 232 20.67 -21.87 -3.84
N PHE A 233 19.36 -21.67 -4.00
CA PHE A 233 18.37 -22.69 -3.66
C PHE A 233 18.48 -23.94 -4.53
N ILE A 234 18.65 -23.76 -5.85
CA ILE A 234 18.81 -24.89 -6.79
C ILE A 234 20.11 -25.65 -6.50
N VAL A 235 21.20 -24.96 -6.19
CA VAL A 235 22.49 -25.58 -5.85
C VAL A 235 22.39 -26.39 -4.57
N ILE A 236 21.78 -25.84 -3.52
CA ILE A 236 21.56 -26.55 -2.25
C ILE A 236 20.68 -27.78 -2.46
N TYR A 237 19.60 -27.65 -3.25
CA TYR A 237 18.69 -28.75 -3.55
C TYR A 237 19.39 -29.91 -4.31
N VAL A 238 20.17 -29.60 -5.34
CA VAL A 238 20.91 -30.60 -6.13
C VAL A 238 22.00 -31.26 -5.28
N TRP A 239 22.67 -30.50 -4.41
CA TRP A 239 23.66 -31.02 -3.47
C TRP A 239 23.02 -32.00 -2.47
N PHE A 240 21.90 -31.63 -1.86
CA PHE A 240 21.17 -32.49 -0.93
C PHE A 240 20.61 -33.76 -1.59
N SER A 241 20.06 -33.64 -2.81
CA SER A 241 19.54 -34.79 -3.57
C SER A 241 20.65 -35.79 -3.94
N SER A 242 21.85 -35.28 -4.20
CA SER A 242 23.03 -36.13 -4.48
C SER A 242 23.51 -36.87 -3.22
N ILE A 243 23.52 -36.20 -2.06
CA ILE A 243 23.88 -36.82 -0.77
C ILE A 243 22.89 -37.93 -0.41
N GLN A 244 21.59 -37.72 -0.59
CA GLN A 244 20.58 -38.75 -0.33
C GLN A 244 20.82 -40.02 -1.16
N ARG A 245 21.17 -39.88 -2.44
CA ARG A 245 21.48 -41.06 -3.29
C ARG A 245 22.72 -41.82 -2.82
N TYR A 246 23.77 -41.10 -2.40
CA TYR A 246 24.97 -41.75 -1.86
C TYR A 246 24.72 -42.44 -0.52
N LEU A 247 23.92 -41.84 0.37
CA LEU A 247 23.54 -42.46 1.63
C LEU A 247 22.72 -43.73 1.41
N ILE A 248 21.74 -43.70 0.50
CA ILE A 248 20.90 -44.87 0.17
C ILE A 248 21.72 -46.02 -0.41
N LEU A 249 22.70 -45.73 -1.27
CA LEU A 249 23.59 -46.74 -1.85
C LEU A 249 24.59 -47.31 -0.83
N PHE A 250 25.07 -46.49 0.11
CA PHE A 250 25.96 -46.92 1.19
C PHE A 250 25.24 -47.80 2.23
N ILE A 251 23.95 -47.55 2.47
CA ILE A 251 23.12 -48.33 3.42
C ILE A 251 22.76 -49.71 2.85
N PHE A 252 22.68 -49.87 1.52
CA PHE A 252 22.37 -51.17 0.91
C PHE A 252 23.53 -52.18 1.01
N SER A 253 24.76 -51.75 1.33
CA SER A 253 25.91 -52.65 1.37
C SER A 253 26.22 -53.27 2.74
N GLU A 254 25.78 -52.70 3.88
CA GLU A 254 26.11 -53.25 5.21
C GLU A 254 25.05 -52.95 6.30
N LEU A 255 24.39 -54.04 6.76
CA LEU A 255 23.86 -54.34 8.11
C LEU A 255 22.59 -53.69 8.75
N SER A 256 21.73 -54.64 9.18
CA SER A 256 20.95 -54.78 10.44
C SER A 256 19.82 -53.79 10.84
N LYS A 257 18.78 -54.36 11.50
CA LYS A 257 17.52 -53.70 11.90
C LYS A 257 17.67 -52.46 12.79
N TYR A 258 18.76 -52.29 13.53
CA TYR A 258 18.99 -51.12 14.39
C TYR A 258 19.43 -49.88 13.62
N VAL A 259 20.11 -50.05 12.48
CA VAL A 259 20.52 -48.93 11.61
C VAL A 259 19.30 -48.34 10.91
N ILE A 260 18.29 -49.15 10.61
CA ILE A 260 17.04 -48.70 9.97
C ILE A 260 16.31 -47.68 10.86
N CYS A 261 16.21 -47.90 12.18
CA CYS A 261 15.58 -46.92 13.09
C CYS A 261 16.33 -45.58 13.13
N PHE A 262 17.66 -45.61 13.21
CA PHE A 262 18.48 -44.39 13.23
C PHE A 262 18.42 -43.62 11.90
N VAL A 263 18.35 -44.34 10.79
CA VAL A 263 18.18 -43.77 9.45
C VAL A 263 16.79 -43.19 9.28
N LEU A 264 15.73 -43.84 9.78
CA LEU A 264 14.38 -43.26 9.75
C LEU A 264 14.30 -41.96 10.56
N THR A 265 14.97 -41.88 11.72
CA THR A 265 15.05 -40.61 12.48
C THR A 265 15.85 -39.52 11.77
N SER A 266 16.96 -39.87 11.11
CA SER A 266 17.73 -38.90 10.32
C SER A 266 16.98 -38.43 9.07
N ILE A 267 16.22 -39.33 8.43
CA ILE A 267 15.33 -38.99 7.32
C ILE A 267 14.19 -38.09 7.80
N THR A 268 13.61 -38.32 8.98
CA THR A 268 12.59 -37.43 9.54
C THR A 268 13.16 -36.05 9.86
N ASP A 269 14.36 -35.98 10.42
CA ASP A 269 15.01 -34.70 10.73
C ASP A 269 15.34 -33.91 9.47
N THR A 270 15.78 -34.59 8.40
CA THR A 270 16.04 -33.94 7.11
C THR A 270 14.77 -33.46 6.42
N TYR A 271 13.67 -34.23 6.44
CA TYR A 271 12.37 -33.74 5.95
C TYR A 271 11.83 -32.58 6.79
N PHE A 272 12.06 -32.60 8.09
CA PHE A 272 11.70 -31.52 9.00
C PHE A 272 12.47 -30.24 8.69
N ILE A 273 13.79 -30.33 8.47
CA ILE A 273 14.62 -29.19 8.07
C ILE A 273 14.18 -28.66 6.69
N LEU A 274 13.90 -29.54 5.73
CA LEU A 274 13.41 -29.14 4.40
C LEU A 274 12.05 -28.42 4.49
N PHE A 275 11.18 -28.87 5.38
CA PHE A 275 9.88 -28.24 5.65
C PHE A 275 10.03 -26.83 6.21
N PHE A 276 10.94 -26.63 7.19
CA PHE A 276 11.21 -25.29 7.74
C PHE A 276 11.89 -24.36 6.73
N MET A 277 12.78 -24.88 5.89
CA MET A 277 13.38 -24.13 4.78
C MET A 277 12.32 -23.69 3.76
N LEU A 278 11.37 -24.57 3.43
CA LEU A 278 10.22 -24.27 2.58
C LEU A 278 9.31 -23.20 3.20
N LEU A 279 8.99 -23.30 4.49
CA LEU A 279 8.21 -22.28 5.20
C LEU A 279 8.89 -20.91 5.21
N SER A 280 10.21 -20.86 5.46
CA SER A 280 10.99 -19.63 5.42
C SER A 280 11.02 -19.01 4.02
N PHE A 281 11.11 -19.84 2.98
CA PHE A 281 11.05 -19.40 1.59
C PHE A 281 9.66 -18.85 1.22
N ILE A 282 8.59 -19.54 1.62
CA ILE A 282 7.21 -19.07 1.43
C ILE A 282 6.99 -17.74 2.16
N TRP A 283 7.46 -17.61 3.41
CA TRP A 283 7.39 -16.36 4.17
C TRP A 283 8.11 -15.21 3.47
N SER A 284 9.28 -15.49 2.89
CA SER A 284 10.06 -14.50 2.12
C SER A 284 9.33 -14.08 0.84
N LEU A 285 8.68 -15.01 0.14
CA LEU A 285 7.84 -14.72 -1.03
C LEU A 285 6.61 -13.88 -0.67
N MET A 286 5.95 -14.17 0.46
CA MET A 286 4.82 -13.38 0.93
C MET A 286 5.24 -11.94 1.30
N ASN A 287 6.41 -11.76 1.92
CA ASN A 287 6.95 -10.42 2.19
C ASN A 287 7.34 -9.68 0.90
N LEU A 288 7.85 -10.39 -0.11
CA LEU A 288 8.11 -9.81 -1.43
C LEU A 288 6.81 -9.33 -2.08
N GLN A 289 5.72 -10.12 -1.98
CA GLN A 289 4.40 -9.76 -2.48
C GLN A 289 3.83 -8.51 -1.79
N LEU A 290 4.01 -8.38 -0.48
CA LEU A 290 3.63 -7.18 0.29
C LEU A 290 4.46 -5.94 -0.10
N SER A 291 5.77 -6.12 -0.32
CA SER A 291 6.67 -5.07 -0.80
C SER A 291 6.32 -4.59 -2.21
N MET A 292 5.94 -5.51 -3.11
CA MET A 292 5.48 -5.16 -4.46
C MET A 292 4.15 -4.39 -4.45
N HIS A 293 3.31 -4.59 -3.42
CA HIS A 293 2.04 -3.90 -3.24
C HIS A 293 2.21 -2.44 -2.75
N SER A 294 3.32 -2.11 -2.09
CA SER A 294 3.63 -0.73 -1.66
C SER A 294 4.33 0.10 -2.76
N PHE A 295 4.85 -0.55 -3.80
CA PHE A 295 5.48 0.13 -4.94
C PHE A 295 4.46 0.52 -6.03
N GLN A 296 3.95 1.75 -5.93
CA GLN A 296 3.14 2.43 -6.96
C GLN A 296 3.99 2.74 -8.21
N LEU A 297 4.31 1.73 -9.01
CA LEU A 297 4.80 1.90 -10.38
C LEU A 297 3.72 1.46 -11.38
N ASN A 298 3.38 2.44 -12.22
CA ASN A 298 2.46 2.39 -13.36
C ASN A 298 3.03 1.47 -14.46
N LYS A 299 2.41 0.30 -14.66
CA LYS A 299 2.34 -0.45 -15.94
C LYS A 299 1.55 -1.75 -15.73
N ASN A 300 0.33 -1.78 -16.26
CA ASN A 300 -0.73 -2.78 -16.02
C ASN A 300 -0.61 -4.10 -16.82
N LEU A 301 0.58 -4.51 -17.29
CA LEU A 301 0.70 -5.75 -18.08
C LEU A 301 1.72 -6.75 -17.54
N GLY A 302 2.78 -6.30 -16.87
CA GLY A 302 3.78 -7.20 -16.26
C GLY A 302 3.38 -7.67 -14.85
N LYS A 303 2.65 -6.83 -14.10
CA LYS A 303 2.24 -7.15 -12.71
C LYS A 303 1.25 -8.32 -12.69
N ASP A 304 0.21 -8.28 -13.52
CA ASP A 304 -0.86 -9.29 -13.50
C ASP A 304 -0.34 -10.67 -13.89
N PHE A 305 0.57 -10.76 -14.87
CA PHE A 305 1.18 -12.03 -15.25
C PHE A 305 2.06 -12.63 -14.14
N LEU A 306 2.79 -11.77 -13.41
CA LEU A 306 3.66 -12.20 -12.32
C LEU A 306 2.87 -12.59 -11.07
N TYR A 307 1.75 -11.91 -10.79
CA TYR A 307 0.80 -12.31 -9.74
C TYR A 307 0.13 -13.65 -10.05
N ILE A 308 -0.34 -13.85 -11.29
CA ILE A 308 -0.95 -15.13 -11.70
C ILE A 308 0.05 -16.28 -11.61
N LEU A 309 1.31 -16.06 -12.02
CA LEU A 309 2.36 -17.07 -11.88
C LEU A 309 2.69 -17.36 -10.42
N LEU A 310 2.75 -16.34 -9.55
CA LEU A 310 2.99 -16.54 -8.12
C LEU A 310 1.86 -17.33 -7.46
N ASP A 311 0.60 -16.98 -7.75
CA ASP A 311 -0.57 -17.67 -7.19
C ASP A 311 -0.69 -19.11 -7.69
N LEU A 312 -0.41 -19.36 -8.97
CA LEU A 312 -0.36 -20.72 -9.51
C LEU A 312 0.77 -21.55 -8.89
N PHE A 313 1.90 -20.92 -8.56
CA PHE A 313 3.01 -21.60 -7.91
C PHE A 313 2.70 -21.91 -6.44
N ILE A 314 2.18 -20.92 -5.69
CA ILE A 314 1.79 -21.08 -4.28
C ILE A 314 0.69 -22.13 -4.13
N SER A 315 -0.34 -22.10 -4.97
CA SER A 315 -1.44 -23.07 -4.93
C SER A 315 -0.99 -24.51 -5.22
N LYS A 316 -0.09 -24.71 -6.20
CA LYS A 316 0.52 -26.03 -6.45
C LYS A 316 1.42 -26.48 -5.31
N LEU A 317 2.20 -25.57 -4.72
CA LEU A 317 3.04 -25.89 -3.57
C LEU A 317 2.18 -26.31 -2.37
N TRP A 318 1.09 -25.59 -2.11
CA TRP A 318 0.16 -25.88 -1.04
C TRP A 318 -0.53 -27.23 -1.24
N LEU A 319 -0.97 -27.55 -2.46
CA LEU A 319 -1.51 -28.87 -2.80
C LEU A 319 -0.50 -30.00 -2.58
N LEU A 320 0.78 -29.79 -2.96
CA LEU A 320 1.86 -30.74 -2.68
C LEU A 320 2.09 -30.93 -1.18
N MET A 321 2.04 -29.85 -0.40
CA MET A 321 2.16 -29.92 1.07
C MET A 321 0.98 -30.63 1.72
N MET A 322 -0.24 -30.34 1.30
CA MET A 322 -1.44 -31.01 1.80
C MET A 322 -1.45 -32.49 1.44
N ARG A 323 -1.02 -32.84 0.22
CA ARG A 323 -0.89 -34.24 -0.19
C ARG A 323 0.16 -34.99 0.64
N PHE A 324 1.29 -34.35 0.93
CA PHE A 324 2.30 -34.89 1.83
C PHE A 324 1.75 -35.10 3.25
N TYR A 325 1.01 -34.12 3.78
CA TYR A 325 0.43 -34.19 5.12
C TYR A 325 -0.70 -35.24 5.25
N PHE A 326 -1.52 -35.43 4.21
CA PHE A 326 -2.66 -36.34 4.28
C PHE A 326 -2.36 -37.76 3.78
N GLU A 327 -1.45 -37.97 2.83
CA GLU A 327 -1.15 -39.31 2.33
C GLU A 327 -0.01 -39.99 3.11
N ILE A 328 1.01 -39.23 3.51
CA ILE A 328 2.25 -39.79 4.08
C ILE A 328 2.21 -39.81 5.61
N LEU A 329 1.62 -38.79 6.24
CA LEU A 329 1.59 -38.69 7.71
C LEU A 329 0.74 -39.79 8.39
N PRO A 330 -0.48 -40.14 7.92
CA PRO A 330 -1.31 -41.15 8.58
C PRO A 330 -0.76 -42.57 8.43
N SER A 331 -0.18 -42.90 7.27
CA SER A 331 0.49 -44.18 7.03
C SER A 331 1.73 -44.36 7.93
N TYR A 332 2.35 -43.26 8.35
CA TYR A 332 3.47 -43.23 9.29
C TYR A 332 3.04 -43.38 10.76
N VAL A 333 1.93 -42.75 11.16
CA VAL A 333 1.39 -42.86 12.52
C VAL A 333 0.91 -44.29 12.80
N ILE A 334 0.33 -44.95 11.80
CA ILE A 334 -0.14 -46.34 11.90
C ILE A 334 1.04 -47.33 12.02
N THR A 335 2.13 -47.12 11.29
CA THR A 335 3.32 -47.99 11.36
C THR A 335 4.08 -47.86 12.68
N ILE A 336 4.18 -46.65 13.24
CA ILE A 336 4.75 -46.42 14.58
C ILE A 336 3.86 -47.06 15.67
N SER A 337 2.54 -46.92 15.58
CA SER A 337 1.56 -47.57 16.47
C SER A 337 1.67 -49.10 16.45
N TRP A 338 1.80 -49.71 15.27
CA TRP A 338 1.98 -51.16 15.12
C TRP A 338 3.31 -51.63 15.72
N SER A 339 4.39 -50.87 15.52
CA SER A 339 5.70 -51.22 16.09
C SER A 339 5.70 -51.20 17.63
N LEU A 340 5.00 -50.23 18.24
CA LEU A 340 4.85 -50.11 19.69
C LEU A 340 3.95 -51.22 20.28
N MET A 341 2.88 -51.61 19.57
CA MET A 341 2.04 -52.75 19.99
C MET A 341 2.82 -54.07 19.97
N VAL A 342 3.61 -54.33 18.93
CA VAL A 342 4.41 -55.57 18.81
C VAL A 342 5.45 -55.65 19.93
N THR A 343 6.10 -54.53 20.29
CA THR A 343 7.04 -54.50 21.43
C THR A 343 6.35 -54.74 22.78
N PHE A 344 5.10 -54.29 22.96
CA PHE A 344 4.35 -54.53 24.19
C PHE A 344 3.89 -55.99 24.34
N THR A 345 3.47 -56.65 23.25
CA THR A 345 3.04 -58.06 23.29
C THR A 345 4.19 -59.05 23.51
N ILE A 346 5.41 -58.70 23.06
CA ILE A 346 6.59 -59.55 23.27
C ILE A 346 7.14 -59.36 24.70
N GLY A 347 6.98 -58.18 25.28
CA GLY A 347 7.38 -57.91 26.68
C GLY A 347 6.49 -58.57 27.74
N SER A 348 5.25 -58.97 27.41
CA SER A 348 4.33 -59.64 28.35
C SER A 348 4.38 -61.18 28.31
N LEU A 349 5.20 -61.76 27.42
CA LEU A 349 5.37 -63.21 27.26
C LEU A 349 6.74 -63.71 27.77
N PHE A 350 7.50 -62.86 28.47
CA PHE A 350 8.78 -63.17 29.10
C PHE A 350 8.74 -62.93 30.62
#